data_AF-A0A059FW57-F1
#
_entry.id   AF-A0A059FW57-F1
#
_cell.length_a   1.000
_cell.length_b   1.000
_cell.length_c   1.000
_cell.angle_alpha   90.00
_cell.angle_beta   90.00
_cell.angle_gamma   90.00
#
_symmetry.space_group_name_H-M   'P 1'
#
loop_
_entity.id
_entity.type
_entity.pdbx_description
1 polymer ?
#
loop_
_entity_poly.entity_id
_entity_poly.type
_entity_poly.pdbx_seq_one_letter_code
_entity_poly.pdbx_strand_id
1 'polypeptide(L)' 'MSRRRKIRRFDFETLAPEDRASLLAHMGAPRWMLARAERAATPVRIAALLYPARWPGGRAPFNT' A
#
# COMPACT_ATOMS: atom_id res chain seq x y z
N MET A 1 -16.61 0.63 21.55
CA MET A 1 -15.26 0.95 22.10
C MET A 1 -14.22 0.04 21.45
N SER A 2 -13.34 0.59 20.60
CA SER A 2 -12.29 -0.20 19.95
C SER A 2 -11.11 -0.39 20.90
N ARG A 3 -10.74 -1.65 21.23
CA ARG A 3 -9.61 -1.94 22.13
C ARG A 3 -8.28 -1.73 21.40
N ARG A 4 -7.64 -0.59 21.63
CA ARG A 4 -6.29 -0.30 21.13
C ARG A 4 -5.29 -1.21 21.85
N ARG A 5 -4.72 -2.19 21.15
CA ARG A 5 -3.64 -3.05 21.66
C ARG A 5 -2.29 -2.52 21.18
N LYS A 6 -1.27 -2.57 22.05
CA LYS A 6 0.09 -2.16 21.73
C LYS A 6 0.79 -3.30 20.97
N ILE A 7 0.98 -3.13 19.67
CA ILE A 7 1.70 -4.09 18.82
C ILE A 7 3.20 -3.85 19.02
N ARG A 8 3.95 -4.90 19.42
CA ARG A 8 5.40 -4.81 19.67
C ARG A 8 6.27 -5.05 18.43
N ARG A 9 5.73 -5.77 17.44
CA ARG A 9 6.36 -6.00 16.14
C ARG A 9 5.34 -5.74 15.05
N PHE A 10 5.65 -4.79 14.19
CA PHE A 10 4.86 -4.46 13.02
C PHE A 10 5.72 -4.70 11.80
N ASP A 11 5.30 -5.62 10.95
CA ASP A 11 6.06 -5.99 9.77
C ASP A 11 5.63 -5.10 8.60
N PHE A 12 6.35 -3.99 8.44
CA PHE A 12 6.08 -3.00 7.41
C PHE A 12 6.13 -3.60 5.99
N GLU A 13 6.92 -4.66 5.80
CA GLU A 13 7.07 -5.35 4.51
C GLU A 13 5.90 -6.28 4.17
N THR A 14 4.94 -6.44 5.08
CA THR A 14 3.70 -7.21 4.81
C THR A 14 2.54 -6.35 4.34
N LEU A 15 2.64 -5.02 4.51
CA LEU A 15 1.60 -4.09 4.07
C LEU A 15 1.56 -3.98 2.55
N ALA A 16 0.39 -3.66 2.01
CA ALA A 16 0.29 -3.24 0.62
C ALA A 16 1.13 -1.96 0.41
N PRO A 17 1.80 -1.80 -0.74
CA PRO A 17 2.62 -0.63 -1.04
C PRO A 17 1.90 0.72 -0.80
N GLU A 18 0.59 0.75 -1.01
CA GLU A 18 -0.27 1.93 -0.83
C GLU A 18 -0.50 2.25 0.65
N ASP A 19 -0.71 1.22 1.47
CA ASP A 19 -0.82 1.36 2.93
C ASP A 19 0.51 1.81 3.53
N ARG A 20 1.63 1.33 2.98
CA ARG A 20 2.97 1.80 3.34
C ARG A 20 3.15 3.28 3.04
N ALA A 21 2.81 3.72 1.84
CA ALA A 21 2.91 5.12 1.44
C ALA A 21 2.00 6.01 2.31
N SER A 22 0.76 5.57 2.57
CA SER A 22 -0.19 6.29 3.41
C SER A 22 0.27 6.38 4.87
N LEU A 23 0.80 5.28 5.43
CA LEU A 23 1.35 5.25 6.78
C LEU A 23 2.59 6.14 6.91
N LEU A 24 3.49 6.08 5.94
CA LEU A 24 4.68 6.94 5.87
C LEU A 24 4.28 8.42 5.77
N ALA A 25 3.30 8.75 4.93
CA ALA A 25 2.79 10.12 4.81
C ALA A 25 2.19 10.61 6.12
N HIS A 26 1.43 9.76 6.82
CA HIS A 26 0.84 10.09 8.11
C HIS A 26 1.89 10.29 9.22
N MET A 27 3.03 9.60 9.15
CA MET A 27 4.15 9.79 10.08
C MET A 27 5.07 10.95 9.70
N GLY A 28 4.83 11.66 8.59
CA GLY A 28 5.72 12.73 8.11
C GLY A 28 7.04 12.20 7.58
N ALA A 29 7.06 10.97 7.05
CA ALA A 29 8.27 10.36 6.51
C ALA A 29 8.85 11.17 5.34
N PRO A 30 10.18 11.15 5.16
CA PRO A 30 10.83 11.92 4.11
C PRO A 30 10.41 11.45 2.71
N ARG A 31 10.31 12.40 1.77
CA ARG A 31 9.78 12.18 0.40
C ARG A 31 10.47 11.04 -0.37
N TRP A 32 11.73 10.74 -0.08
CA TRP A 32 12.46 9.64 -0.73
C TRP A 32 11.94 8.24 -0.32
N MET A 33 11.38 8.09 0.89
CA MET A 33 10.74 6.84 1.33
C MET A 33 9.39 6.65 0.65
N LEU A 34 8.62 7.72 0.48
CA LEU A 34 7.35 7.71 -0.26
C LEU A 34 7.57 7.30 -1.72
N ALA A 35 8.55 7.91 -2.38
CA ALA A 35 8.90 7.57 -3.76
C ALA A 35 9.32 6.10 -3.93
N ARG A 36 9.97 5.50 -2.92
CA ARG A 36 10.34 4.08 -2.94
C ARG A 36 9.13 3.17 -2.81
N ALA A 37 8.18 3.51 -1.93
CA ALA A 37 6.93 2.77 -1.77
C ALA A 37 6.06 2.85 -3.04
N GLU A 38 5.95 4.04 -3.65
CA GLU A 38 5.21 4.23 -4.90
C GLU A 38 5.85 3.48 -6.08
N ARG A 39 7.18 3.46 -6.16
CA ARG A 39 7.89 2.70 -7.19
C ARG A 39 7.63 1.19 -7.07
N ALA A 40 7.46 0.68 -5.85
CA ALA A 40 7.06 -0.70 -5.61
C ALA A 40 5.59 -0.98 -5.98
N ALA A 41 4.70 0.02 -5.82
CA ALA A 41 3.30 -0.07 -6.24
C ALA A 41 3.12 0.00 -7.77
N THR A 42 4.05 0.65 -8.47
CA THR A 42 3.97 0.92 -9.92
C THR A 42 3.76 -0.34 -10.79
N PRO A 43 4.54 -1.43 -10.66
CA PRO A 43 4.32 -2.63 -11.47
C PRO A 43 2.99 -3.32 -11.15
N VAL A 44 2.54 -3.28 -9.89
CA VAL A 44 1.21 -3.79 -9.49
C VAL A 44 0.10 -2.98 -10.16
N ARG A 45 0.25 -1.65 -10.15
CA ARG A 45 -0.69 -0.71 -10.76
C ARG A 45 -0.78 -0.88 -12.27
N ILE A 46 0.36 -1.00 -12.95
CA ILE A 46 0.43 -1.26 -14.40
C ILE A 46 -0.17 -2.63 -14.74
N ALA A 47 0.22 -3.68 -14.02
CA ALA A 47 -0.28 -5.04 -14.27
C ALA A 47 -1.81 -5.11 -14.13
N ALA A 48 -2.37 -4.31 -13.23
CA ALA A 48 -3.79 -4.30 -13.00
C ALA A 48 -4.60 -3.42 -13.96
N LEU A 49 -3.98 -2.40 -14.57
CA LEU A 49 -4.56 -1.70 -15.72
C LEU A 49 -4.55 -2.59 -16.97
N LEU A 50 -3.48 -3.37 -17.17
CA LEU A 50 -3.34 -4.26 -18.33
C LEU A 50 -4.17 -5.54 -18.20
N TYR A 51 -4.36 -6.04 -16.98
CA TYR A 51 -5.04 -7.30 -16.70
C TYR A 51 -6.11 -7.16 -15.62
N PRO A 52 -7.19 -6.41 -15.87
CA PRO A 52 -8.24 -6.16 -14.88
C PRO A 52 -8.98 -7.44 -14.45
N ALA A 53 -9.15 -8.40 -15.36
CA ALA A 53 -9.83 -9.68 -15.10
C ALA A 53 -9.06 -10.62 -14.15
N ARG A 54 -7.78 -10.32 -13.87
CA ARG A 54 -6.92 -11.12 -12.98
C ARG A 54 -7.18 -10.82 -11.50
N TRP A 55 -7.90 -9.75 -11.17
CA TRP A 55 -8.10 -9.31 -9.80
C TRP A 55 -9.38 -9.89 -9.19
N PRO A 56 -9.33 -10.38 -7.94
CA PRO A 56 -10.52 -10.89 -7.26
C PRO A 56 -11.57 -9.77 -7.17
N GLY A 57 -12.73 -9.99 -7.80
CA GLY A 57 -13.82 -9.01 -7.87
C GLY A 57 -13.78 -8.06 -9.06
N GLY A 58 -12.86 -8.22 -10.02
CA GLY A 58 -12.83 -7.45 -11.28
C GLY A 58 -12.45 -5.97 -11.14
N ARG A 59 -12.12 -5.52 -9.92
CA ARG A 59 -11.58 -4.18 -9.66
C ARG A 59 -10.16 -4.27 -9.16
N ALA A 60 -9.29 -3.49 -9.80
CA ALA A 60 -7.96 -3.27 -9.30
C ALA A 60 -8.01 -2.46 -7.98
N PRO A 61 -7.13 -2.75 -7.00
CA PRO A 61 -7.19 -2.15 -5.66
C PRO A 61 -6.90 -0.64 -5.61
N PHE A 62 -6.62 -0.01 -6.75
CA PHE A 62 -6.31 1.42 -6.88
C PHE A 62 -7.35 2.21 -7.70
N ASN A 63 -8.48 1.59 -8.04
CA ASN A 63 -9.60 2.25 -8.70
C ASN A 63 -10.63 2.67 -7.64
N THR A 64 -10.31 3.76 -6.92
CA THR A 64 -11.27 4.54 -6.10
C THR A 64 -11.92 5.61 -6.94
#